data_AF-A0A9P5IZB3-F1
#
_entry.id   AF-A0A9P5IZB3-F1
#
_cell.length_a   1.000
_cell.length_b   1.000
_cell.length_c   1.000
_cell.angle_alpha   90.00
_cell.angle_beta   90.00
_cell.angle_gamma   90.00
#
_symmetry.space_group_name_H-M   'P 1'
#
loop_
_entity.id
_entity.type
_entity.pdbx_description
1 polymer ?
#
loop_
_entity_poly.entity_id
_entity_poly.type
_entity_poly.pdbx_seq_one_letter_code
_entity_poly.pdbx_strand_id
1 'polypeptide(L)'
;MANSKYEYVKAFEQPDLLIPNTWIVVRIDGRGFHKFSDKYAFEKPNDRRALDLMNAAAKAVMMELPDIVIAYGISDEYSFVFHKSCALFERRSSKLVTTIVSTFTAYYVHFWSTYFPDPGMQLTAPLPSFDGRAVQYPSVQNLRDYMSWRQVDCHINNLYNTTFWTLIQKGGFDAKGAEKELAGSLAADKNEILFSRFGINYNNEPEIYKKGSVVFRDYELVEPGVSEAIDEDSAKTIEQKELSKTQEEKDRKRRAKARITVQHVDVIKDEFWQRRPWLLSNKPGKIPKEI
;
A
#
# COMPACT_ATOMS: atom_id res chain seq x y z
N MET A 1 3.58 -25.11 -37.63
CA MET A 1 3.82 -23.71 -37.24
C MET A 1 5.04 -23.24 -38.03
N ALA A 2 4.90 -22.19 -38.83
CA ALA A 2 6.03 -21.66 -39.61
C ALA A 2 6.95 -20.89 -38.66
N ASN A 3 8.09 -21.47 -38.29
CA ASN A 3 9.12 -20.74 -37.57
C ASN A 3 9.66 -19.65 -38.50
N SER A 4 9.34 -18.41 -38.16
CA SER A 4 9.75 -17.23 -38.92
C SER A 4 11.26 -17.06 -38.83
N LYS A 5 11.92 -16.61 -39.91
CA LYS A 5 13.35 -16.24 -39.88
C LYS A 5 13.68 -15.13 -38.88
N TYR A 6 12.66 -14.45 -38.35
CA TYR A 6 12.78 -13.40 -37.35
C TYR A 6 12.64 -13.89 -35.90
N GLU A 7 12.29 -15.16 -35.66
CA GLU A 7 12.02 -15.67 -34.30
C GLU A 7 13.24 -15.62 -33.36
N TYR A 8 14.46 -15.58 -33.91
CA TYR A 8 15.70 -15.48 -33.13
C TYR A 8 15.74 -14.25 -32.20
N VAL A 9 15.03 -13.16 -32.52
CA VAL A 9 15.01 -11.96 -31.68
C VAL A 9 14.37 -12.20 -30.30
N LYS A 10 13.52 -13.23 -30.18
CA LYS A 10 12.92 -13.64 -28.89
C LYS A 10 13.98 -14.10 -27.89
N ALA A 11 15.11 -14.63 -28.35
CA ALA A 11 16.21 -15.09 -27.49
C ALA A 11 16.94 -13.94 -26.76
N PHE A 12 16.68 -12.68 -27.14
CA PHE A 12 17.24 -11.51 -26.45
C PHE A 12 16.43 -11.12 -25.19
N GLU A 13 15.20 -11.61 -25.04
CA GLU A 13 14.42 -11.41 -23.82
C GLU A 13 15.14 -12.05 -22.62
N GLN A 14 15.40 -11.26 -21.59
CA GLN A 14 16.05 -11.74 -20.38
C GLN A 14 15.02 -12.31 -19.40
N PRO A 15 15.30 -13.45 -18.74
CA PRO A 15 14.42 -13.98 -17.71
C PRO A 15 14.42 -13.06 -16.49
N ASP A 16 13.23 -12.86 -15.91
CA ASP A 16 12.99 -11.93 -14.81
C ASP A 16 12.19 -12.58 -13.67
N LEU A 17 12.44 -13.87 -13.45
CA LEU A 17 11.76 -14.69 -12.44
C LEU A 17 12.21 -14.30 -11.03
N LEU A 18 11.24 -14.03 -10.15
CA LEU A 18 11.48 -13.75 -8.74
C LEU A 18 11.66 -15.05 -7.95
N ILE A 19 12.67 -15.08 -7.07
CA ILE A 19 13.03 -16.22 -6.19
C ILE A 19 11.77 -16.84 -5.53
N PRO A 20 11.54 -18.16 -5.64
CA PRO A 20 10.43 -18.85 -4.97
C PRO A 20 10.46 -18.70 -3.44
N ASN A 21 9.34 -18.95 -2.77
CA ASN A 21 9.21 -18.92 -1.30
C ASN A 21 9.64 -17.60 -0.62
N THR A 22 9.56 -16.49 -1.35
CA THR A 22 9.78 -15.14 -0.82
C THR A 22 8.53 -14.29 -1.03
N TRP A 23 8.24 -13.43 -0.06
CA TRP A 23 7.23 -12.40 -0.19
C TRP A 23 7.62 -11.43 -1.31
N ILE A 24 6.66 -11.02 -2.12
CA ILE A 24 6.90 -10.04 -3.17
C ILE A 24 6.11 -8.78 -2.79
N VAL A 25 6.80 -7.66 -2.72
CA VAL A 25 6.18 -6.36 -2.55
C VAL A 25 6.37 -5.56 -3.82
N VAL A 26 5.26 -5.22 -4.48
CA VAL A 26 5.25 -4.28 -5.59
C VAL A 26 4.89 -2.90 -5.04
N ARG A 27 5.86 -1.99 -4.98
CA ARG A 27 5.63 -0.60 -4.61
C ARG A 27 5.50 0.27 -5.85
N ILE A 28 4.48 1.11 -5.89
CA ILE A 28 4.26 2.13 -6.89
C ILE A 28 4.36 3.52 -6.27
N ASP A 29 4.80 4.49 -7.06
CA ASP A 29 5.01 5.88 -6.64
C ASP A 29 4.58 6.85 -7.75
N GLY A 30 3.91 7.93 -7.37
CA GLY A 30 3.38 8.94 -8.26
C GLY A 30 4.47 9.75 -8.96
N ARG A 31 4.56 9.66 -10.29
CA ARG A 31 5.58 10.39 -11.06
C ARG A 31 5.32 11.89 -11.07
N GLY A 32 6.17 12.63 -10.37
CA GLY A 32 6.11 14.10 -10.34
C GLY A 32 4.87 14.63 -9.63
N PHE A 33 4.37 13.88 -8.64
CA PHE A 33 3.11 14.18 -7.97
C PHE A 33 3.10 15.50 -7.19
N HIS A 34 4.27 16.05 -6.84
CA HIS A 34 4.38 17.42 -6.34
C HIS A 34 3.77 18.43 -7.34
N LYS A 35 4.24 18.43 -8.59
CA LYS A 35 3.71 19.30 -9.67
C LYS A 35 2.25 18.97 -10.00
N PHE A 36 1.88 17.70 -9.93
CA PHE A 36 0.50 17.26 -10.14
C PHE A 36 -0.43 17.84 -9.06
N SER A 37 -0.03 17.76 -7.79
CA SER A 37 -0.79 18.28 -6.65
C SER A 37 -0.94 19.80 -6.72
N ASP A 38 0.06 20.52 -7.22
CA ASP A 38 -0.02 21.97 -7.43
C ASP A 38 -0.97 22.31 -8.58
N LYS A 39 -0.89 21.59 -9.70
CA LYS A 39 -1.76 21.78 -10.88
C LYS A 39 -3.24 21.65 -10.53
N TYR A 40 -3.58 20.68 -9.68
CA TYR A 40 -4.96 20.44 -9.26
C TYR A 40 -5.29 21.00 -7.88
N ALA A 41 -4.46 21.93 -7.37
CA ALA A 41 -4.70 22.65 -6.12
C ALA A 41 -5.10 21.75 -4.95
N PHE A 42 -4.33 20.69 -4.73
CA PHE A 42 -4.55 19.78 -3.60
C PHE A 42 -4.42 20.53 -2.28
N GLU A 43 -5.32 20.23 -1.35
CA GLU A 43 -5.24 20.75 0.01
C GLU A 43 -3.92 20.36 0.68
N LYS A 44 -3.36 21.29 1.45
CA LYS A 44 -2.11 21.10 2.18
C LYS A 44 -2.40 21.21 3.69
N PRO A 45 -1.82 20.33 4.53
CA PRO A 45 -0.78 19.35 4.21
C PRO A 45 -1.27 18.08 3.47
N ASN A 46 -2.55 17.73 3.58
CA ASN A 46 -3.13 16.52 3.02
C ASN A 46 -4.46 16.82 2.33
N ASP A 47 -4.69 16.24 1.15
CA ASP A 47 -5.96 16.31 0.45
C ASP A 47 -6.73 14.99 0.62
N ARG A 48 -7.88 15.05 1.28
CA ARG A 48 -8.68 13.86 1.56
C ARG A 48 -9.17 13.17 0.29
N ARG A 49 -9.55 13.97 -0.73
CA ARG A 49 -10.08 13.46 -2.00
C ARG A 49 -9.02 12.65 -2.73
N ALA A 50 -7.78 13.16 -2.74
CA ALA A 50 -6.65 12.49 -3.36
C ALA A 50 -6.33 11.15 -2.68
N LEU A 51 -6.32 11.11 -1.35
CA LEU A 51 -6.03 9.88 -0.60
C LEU A 51 -7.16 8.85 -0.74
N ASP A 52 -8.41 9.29 -0.70
CA ASP A 52 -9.54 8.38 -0.92
C ASP A 52 -9.58 7.85 -2.36
N LEU A 53 -9.17 8.65 -3.35
CA LEU A 53 -8.96 8.20 -4.73
C LEU A 53 -7.86 7.13 -4.84
N MET A 54 -6.69 7.36 -4.22
CA MET A 54 -5.61 6.37 -4.16
C MET A 54 -6.09 5.06 -3.54
N ASN A 55 -6.88 5.14 -2.45
CA ASN A 55 -7.45 3.99 -1.77
C ASN A 55 -8.47 3.24 -2.64
N ALA A 56 -9.30 3.96 -3.40
CA ALA A 56 -10.25 3.35 -4.33
C ALA A 56 -9.53 2.59 -5.45
N ALA A 57 -8.47 3.17 -6.01
CA ALA A 57 -7.64 2.53 -7.01
C ALA A 57 -6.94 1.27 -6.45
N ALA A 58 -6.35 1.35 -5.25
CA ALA A 58 -5.73 0.20 -4.60
C ALA A 58 -6.71 -0.92 -4.30
N LYS A 59 -7.91 -0.56 -3.81
CA LYS A 59 -8.99 -1.53 -3.58
C LYS A 59 -9.38 -2.24 -4.87
N ALA A 60 -9.48 -1.51 -5.98
CA ALA A 60 -9.80 -2.09 -7.28
C ALA A 60 -8.71 -3.04 -7.82
N VAL A 61 -7.44 -2.66 -7.70
CA VAL A 61 -6.30 -3.56 -8.00
C VAL A 61 -6.40 -4.85 -7.19
N MET A 62 -6.72 -4.74 -5.89
CA MET A 62 -6.84 -5.90 -5.01
C MET A 62 -8.07 -6.77 -5.31
N MET A 63 -9.14 -6.21 -5.89
CA MET A 63 -10.29 -6.97 -6.39
C MET A 63 -9.91 -7.79 -7.64
N GLU A 64 -9.18 -7.19 -8.60
CA GLU A 64 -8.76 -7.88 -9.82
C GLU A 64 -7.64 -8.90 -9.61
N LEU A 65 -6.82 -8.72 -8.57
CA LEU A 65 -5.68 -9.58 -8.26
C LEU A 65 -5.84 -10.24 -6.87
N PRO A 66 -6.53 -11.40 -6.78
CA PRO A 66 -6.79 -12.08 -5.51
C PRO A 66 -5.56 -12.60 -4.76
N ASP A 67 -4.41 -12.68 -5.43
CA ASP A 67 -3.13 -13.10 -4.86
C ASP A 67 -2.48 -12.05 -3.94
N ILE A 68 -2.95 -10.81 -3.99
CA ILE A 68 -2.53 -9.75 -3.08
C ILE A 68 -3.15 -10.02 -1.70
N VAL A 69 -2.34 -10.06 -0.65
CA VAL A 69 -2.80 -10.37 0.71
C VAL A 69 -3.08 -9.12 1.53
N ILE A 70 -2.26 -8.09 1.35
CA ILE A 70 -2.38 -6.79 1.99
C ILE A 70 -1.79 -5.72 1.07
N ALA A 71 -2.33 -4.51 1.13
CA ALA A 71 -1.72 -3.35 0.53
C ALA A 71 -1.66 -2.19 1.53
N TYR A 72 -0.69 -1.30 1.37
CA TYR A 72 -0.50 -0.14 2.23
C TYR A 72 -0.16 1.10 1.42
N GLY A 73 -0.87 2.20 1.65
CA GLY A 73 -0.70 3.45 0.92
C GLY A 73 -0.53 4.66 1.81
N ILE A 74 0.39 5.54 1.40
CA ILE A 74 0.73 6.81 2.06
C ILE A 74 1.06 7.84 0.97
N SER A 75 0.64 9.10 1.14
CA SER A 75 0.86 10.15 0.14
C SER A 75 0.44 9.68 -1.28
N ASP A 76 1.39 9.63 -2.20
CA ASP A 76 1.32 9.24 -3.60
C ASP A 76 1.93 7.85 -3.87
N GLU A 77 2.27 7.08 -2.83
CA GLU A 77 2.77 5.71 -2.94
C GLU A 77 1.78 4.65 -2.45
N TYR A 78 1.86 3.46 -3.03
CA TYR A 78 1.15 2.26 -2.59
C TYR A 78 2.04 1.02 -2.69
N SER A 79 1.94 0.13 -1.72
CA SER A 79 2.69 -1.12 -1.66
C SER A 79 1.72 -2.29 -1.67
N PHE A 80 1.86 -3.22 -2.61
CA PHE A 80 1.03 -4.41 -2.76
C PHE A 80 1.84 -5.65 -2.44
N VAL A 81 1.38 -6.43 -1.45
CA VAL A 81 2.09 -7.62 -0.97
C VAL A 81 1.46 -8.87 -1.55
N PHE A 82 2.26 -9.70 -2.21
CA PHE A 82 1.89 -11.04 -2.62
C PHE A 82 2.49 -12.07 -1.66
N HIS A 83 1.71 -13.11 -1.35
CA HIS A 83 2.17 -14.18 -0.49
C HIS A 83 3.41 -14.88 -1.04
N LYS A 84 4.27 -15.43 -0.15
CA LYS A 84 5.50 -16.12 -0.54
C LYS A 84 5.31 -17.30 -1.51
N SER A 85 4.12 -17.91 -1.49
CA SER A 85 3.72 -19.00 -2.39
C SER A 85 3.05 -18.54 -3.69
N CYS A 86 2.96 -17.23 -3.97
CA CYS A 86 2.33 -16.71 -5.17
C CYS A 86 3.00 -17.27 -6.44
N ALA A 87 2.21 -17.75 -7.39
CA ALA A 87 2.68 -18.25 -8.68
C ALA A 87 2.17 -17.42 -9.88
N LEU A 88 1.51 -16.29 -9.60
CA LEU A 88 0.93 -15.42 -10.61
C LEU A 88 1.99 -14.98 -11.63
N PHE A 89 1.68 -15.13 -12.92
CA PHE A 89 2.58 -14.85 -14.04
C PHE A 89 3.95 -15.54 -13.92
N GLU A 90 3.99 -16.74 -13.34
CA GLU A 90 5.23 -17.49 -13.10
C GLU A 90 6.24 -16.68 -12.26
N ARG A 91 5.75 -15.72 -11.45
CA ARG A 91 6.56 -14.80 -10.64
C ARG A 91 7.49 -13.90 -11.46
N ARG A 92 7.16 -13.61 -12.71
CA ARG A 92 7.90 -12.65 -13.54
C ARG A 92 7.73 -11.23 -13.02
N SER A 93 8.84 -10.60 -12.64
CA SER A 93 8.88 -9.24 -12.06
C SER A 93 8.21 -8.21 -12.96
N SER A 94 8.56 -8.19 -14.25
CA SER A 94 8.00 -7.28 -15.25
C SER A 94 6.48 -7.41 -15.34
N LYS A 95 5.94 -8.65 -15.34
CA LYS A 95 4.49 -8.89 -15.41
C LYS A 95 3.78 -8.40 -14.16
N LEU A 96 4.31 -8.69 -12.98
CA LEU A 96 3.71 -8.21 -11.72
C LEU A 96 3.72 -6.69 -11.64
N VAL A 97 4.87 -6.06 -11.88
CA VAL A 97 5.03 -4.59 -11.81
C VAL A 97 4.14 -3.89 -12.84
N THR A 98 4.21 -4.29 -14.11
CA THR A 98 3.42 -3.64 -15.17
C THR A 98 1.93 -3.83 -15.00
N THR A 99 1.48 -4.99 -14.49
CA THR A 99 0.06 -5.23 -14.22
C THR A 99 -0.43 -4.34 -13.08
N ILE A 100 0.30 -4.26 -11.97
CA ILE A 100 -0.07 -3.39 -10.84
C ILE A 100 -0.11 -1.92 -11.27
N VAL A 101 0.97 -1.43 -11.91
CA VAL A 101 1.09 -0.02 -12.32
C VAL A 101 0.00 0.36 -13.33
N SER A 102 -0.23 -0.46 -14.35
CA SER A 102 -1.24 -0.16 -15.39
C SER A 102 -2.65 -0.20 -14.82
N THR A 103 -2.99 -1.20 -14.02
CA THR A 103 -4.31 -1.35 -13.38
C THR A 103 -4.56 -0.20 -12.40
N PHE A 104 -3.58 0.14 -11.55
CA PHE A 104 -3.71 1.25 -10.61
C PHE A 104 -3.91 2.58 -11.32
N THR A 105 -3.09 2.87 -12.33
CA THR A 105 -3.19 4.11 -13.12
C THR A 105 -4.56 4.22 -13.81
N ALA A 106 -5.03 3.12 -14.41
CA ALA A 106 -6.33 3.08 -15.08
C ALA A 106 -7.47 3.39 -14.09
N TYR A 107 -7.46 2.78 -12.90
CA TYR A 107 -8.47 3.06 -11.88
C TYR A 107 -8.35 4.45 -11.26
N TYR A 108 -7.13 4.97 -11.08
CA TYR A 108 -6.92 6.34 -10.62
C TYR A 108 -7.58 7.35 -11.58
N VAL A 109 -7.38 7.16 -12.89
CA VAL A 109 -8.02 8.00 -13.92
C VAL A 109 -9.54 7.78 -13.94
N HIS A 110 -9.99 6.52 -13.89
CA HIS A 110 -11.40 6.16 -13.95
C HIS A 110 -12.20 6.75 -12.78
N PHE A 111 -11.66 6.69 -11.56
CA PHE A 111 -12.33 7.19 -10.36
C PHE A 111 -12.12 8.70 -10.14
N TRP A 112 -11.27 9.37 -10.91
CA TRP A 112 -10.96 10.78 -10.70
C TRP A 112 -12.21 11.65 -10.56
N SER A 113 -13.15 11.57 -11.51
CA SER A 113 -14.38 12.37 -11.49
C SER A 113 -15.32 12.06 -10.32
N THR A 114 -15.15 10.91 -9.66
CA THR A 114 -15.91 10.57 -8.45
C THR A 114 -15.39 11.34 -7.23
N TYR A 115 -14.07 11.54 -7.14
CA TYR A 115 -13.42 12.20 -5.99
C TYR A 115 -13.15 13.70 -6.24
N PHE A 116 -13.04 14.09 -7.51
CA PHE A 116 -12.89 15.47 -7.98
C PHE A 116 -14.06 15.78 -8.95
N PRO A 117 -15.28 15.97 -8.42
CA PRO A 117 -16.48 16.14 -9.24
C PRO A 117 -16.59 17.52 -9.91
N ASP A 118 -15.77 18.49 -9.50
CA ASP A 118 -15.74 19.82 -10.11
C ASP A 118 -15.35 19.71 -11.60
N PRO A 119 -16.21 20.18 -12.53
CA PRO A 119 -15.89 20.21 -13.95
C PRO A 119 -14.57 20.94 -14.30
N GLY A 120 -14.16 21.91 -13.49
CA GLY A 120 -12.89 22.62 -13.65
C GLY A 120 -11.65 21.79 -13.29
N MET A 121 -11.83 20.67 -12.59
CA MET A 121 -10.74 19.79 -12.14
C MET A 121 -10.59 18.55 -13.01
N GLN A 122 -11.13 18.53 -14.23
CA GLN A 122 -10.96 17.40 -15.14
C GLN A 122 -9.47 17.12 -15.44
N LEU A 123 -9.12 15.84 -15.54
CA LEU A 123 -7.77 15.43 -15.88
C LEU A 123 -7.39 15.92 -17.29
N THR A 124 -6.32 16.70 -17.35
CA THR A 124 -5.69 17.17 -18.58
C THR A 124 -4.22 16.76 -18.61
N ALA A 125 -3.65 16.66 -19.81
CA ALA A 125 -2.25 16.31 -19.99
C ALA A 125 -1.30 17.27 -19.23
N PRO A 126 -0.16 16.78 -18.69
CA PRO A 126 0.20 15.37 -18.56
C PRO A 126 -0.73 14.64 -17.57
N LEU A 127 -1.14 13.42 -17.93
CA LEU A 127 -1.97 12.57 -17.09
C LEU A 127 -1.15 11.99 -15.93
N PRO A 128 -1.80 11.61 -14.81
CA PRO A 128 -1.11 10.94 -13.72
C PRO A 128 -0.50 9.63 -14.22
N SER A 129 0.71 9.35 -13.76
CA SER A 129 1.39 8.08 -14.03
C SER A 129 2.16 7.66 -12.81
N PHE A 130 2.41 6.36 -12.70
CA PHE A 130 3.11 5.78 -11.57
C PHE A 130 4.34 5.01 -12.08
N ASP A 131 5.41 5.05 -11.30
CA ASP A 131 6.47 4.05 -11.45
C ASP A 131 6.15 2.82 -10.60
N GLY A 132 6.95 1.76 -10.74
CA GLY A 132 6.78 0.58 -9.92
C GLY A 132 8.05 -0.23 -9.82
N ARG A 133 8.23 -0.91 -8.68
CA ARG A 133 9.33 -1.85 -8.45
C ARG A 133 8.85 -3.04 -7.63
N ALA A 134 9.40 -4.22 -7.92
CA ALA A 134 9.23 -5.42 -7.10
C ALA A 134 10.43 -5.61 -6.16
N VAL A 135 10.17 -5.90 -4.89
CA VAL A 135 11.18 -6.21 -3.87
C VAL A 135 10.81 -7.53 -3.20
N GLN A 136 11.81 -8.35 -2.93
CA GLN A 136 11.60 -9.67 -2.32
C GLN A 136 12.03 -9.67 -0.86
N TYR A 137 11.19 -10.22 0.02
CA TYR A 137 11.51 -10.40 1.44
C TYR A 137 11.48 -11.89 1.79
N PRO A 138 12.57 -12.47 2.33
CA PRO A 138 12.67 -13.91 2.55
C PRO A 138 11.91 -14.39 3.79
N SER A 139 11.71 -13.53 4.79
CA SER A 139 11.06 -13.86 6.05
C SER A 139 9.82 -12.99 6.31
N VAL A 140 8.97 -13.45 7.22
CA VAL A 140 7.84 -12.65 7.75
C VAL A 140 8.38 -11.41 8.45
N GLN A 141 9.45 -11.53 9.24
CA GLN A 141 10.06 -10.38 9.93
C GLN A 141 10.45 -9.28 8.93
N ASN A 142 11.15 -9.62 7.85
CA ASN A 142 11.54 -8.60 6.86
C ASN A 142 10.34 -7.92 6.19
N LEU A 143 9.26 -8.67 5.93
CA LEU A 143 8.02 -8.08 5.44
C LEU A 143 7.39 -7.13 6.47
N ARG A 144 7.31 -7.54 7.73
CA ARG A 144 6.74 -6.71 8.81
C ARG A 144 7.57 -5.45 9.05
N ASP A 145 8.90 -5.56 8.99
CA ASP A 145 9.82 -4.43 9.10
C ASP A 145 9.62 -3.45 7.94
N TYR A 146 9.43 -3.96 6.72
CA TYR A 146 9.10 -3.11 5.57
C TYR A 146 7.79 -2.34 5.79
N MET A 147 6.72 -3.03 6.19
CA MET A 147 5.41 -2.39 6.43
C MET A 147 5.51 -1.36 7.56
N SER A 148 6.26 -1.67 8.62
CA SER A 148 6.53 -0.76 9.73
C SER A 148 7.33 0.45 9.28
N TRP A 149 8.37 0.25 8.46
CA TRP A 149 9.17 1.34 7.89
C TRP A 149 8.32 2.31 7.09
N ARG A 150 7.39 1.81 6.25
CA ARG A 150 6.46 2.67 5.51
C ARG A 150 5.50 3.43 6.43
N GLN A 151 5.01 2.82 7.51
CA GLN A 151 4.14 3.53 8.45
C GLN A 151 4.87 4.55 9.33
N VAL A 152 6.10 4.27 9.74
CA VAL A 152 6.96 5.24 10.42
C VAL A 152 7.26 6.44 9.51
N ASP A 153 7.57 6.18 8.24
CA ASP A 153 7.81 7.23 7.23
C ASP A 153 6.60 8.14 7.05
N CYS A 154 5.39 7.56 6.99
CA CYS A 154 4.13 8.32 6.98
C CYS A 154 3.99 9.24 8.20
N HIS A 155 4.24 8.72 9.40
CA HIS A 155 4.13 9.50 10.62
C HIS A 155 5.10 10.68 10.64
N ILE A 156 6.36 10.46 10.26
CA ILE A 156 7.41 11.48 10.20
C ILE A 156 7.05 12.56 9.18
N ASN A 157 6.69 12.15 7.96
CA ASN A 157 6.38 13.08 6.87
C ASN A 157 5.10 13.87 7.15
N ASN A 158 4.06 13.23 7.71
CA ASN A 158 2.82 13.92 8.04
C ASN A 158 3.01 14.95 9.17
N LEU A 159 3.75 14.62 10.23
CA LEU A 159 4.04 15.57 11.31
C LEU A 159 4.85 16.76 10.79
N TYR A 160 5.86 16.51 9.96
CA TYR A 160 6.65 17.56 9.31
C TYR A 160 5.76 18.46 8.43
N ASN A 161 5.01 17.86 7.49
CA ASN A 161 4.18 18.61 6.54
C ASN A 161 3.07 19.40 7.24
N THR A 162 2.44 18.82 8.27
CA THR A 162 1.41 19.51 9.06
C THR A 162 1.98 20.75 9.74
N THR A 163 3.15 20.62 10.35
CA THR A 163 3.83 21.76 11.00
C THR A 163 4.26 22.80 9.97
N PHE A 164 4.87 22.36 8.87
CA PHE A 164 5.36 23.20 7.78
C PHE A 164 4.24 24.04 7.16
N TRP A 165 3.14 23.41 6.76
CA TRP A 165 2.02 24.12 6.14
C TRP A 165 1.24 24.98 7.13
N THR A 166 1.19 24.60 8.41
CA THR A 166 0.60 25.45 9.46
C THR A 166 1.41 26.73 9.64
N LEU A 167 2.75 26.64 9.66
CA LEU A 167 3.64 27.81 9.73
C LEU A 167 3.41 28.77 8.55
N ILE A 168 3.20 28.23 7.35
CA ILE A 168 2.94 29.05 6.16
C ILE A 168 1.54 29.68 6.22
N GLN A 169 0.50 28.86 6.36
CA GLN A 169 -0.88 29.28 6.21
C GLN A 169 -1.40 30.11 7.40
N LYS A 170 -0.97 29.78 8.63
CA LYS A 170 -1.41 30.45 9.86
C LYS A 170 -0.33 31.29 10.51
N GLY A 171 0.94 30.91 10.34
CA GLY A 171 2.08 31.62 10.92
C GLY A 171 2.62 32.76 10.06
N GLY A 172 2.21 32.87 8.79
CA GLY A 172 2.69 33.91 7.87
C GLY A 172 4.13 33.70 7.38
N PHE A 173 4.68 32.49 7.53
CA PHE A 173 6.01 32.16 7.03
C PHE A 173 5.98 31.95 5.51
N ASP A 174 7.10 32.24 4.85
CA ASP A 174 7.35 31.72 3.51
C ASP A 174 7.94 30.29 3.61
N ALA A 175 8.02 29.58 2.47
CA ALA A 175 8.50 28.20 2.44
C ALA A 175 9.93 28.06 3.02
N LYS A 176 10.83 29.00 2.68
CA LYS A 176 12.21 28.98 3.18
C LYS A 176 12.30 29.24 4.67
N GLY A 177 11.50 30.17 5.18
CA GLY A 177 11.41 30.47 6.61
C GLY A 177 10.88 29.28 7.40
N ALA A 178 9.82 28.63 6.90
CA ALA A 178 9.26 27.44 7.55
C ALA A 178 10.24 26.26 7.54
N GLU A 179 10.96 26.01 6.44
CA GLU A 179 12.04 25.00 6.38
C GLU A 179 13.14 25.28 7.40
N LYS A 180 13.59 26.55 7.48
CA LYS A 180 14.62 26.96 8.43
C LYS A 180 14.19 26.81 9.88
N GLU A 181 12.94 27.15 10.20
CA GLU A 181 12.38 26.97 11.54
C GLU A 181 12.32 25.49 11.95
N LEU A 182 12.03 24.60 10.99
CA LEU A 182 11.94 23.16 11.25
C LEU A 182 13.29 22.43 11.16
N ALA A 183 14.34 23.09 10.67
CA ALA A 183 15.65 22.48 10.52
C ALA A 183 16.23 22.05 11.87
N GLY A 184 16.60 20.77 11.98
CA GLY A 184 17.16 20.18 13.21
C GLY A 184 16.14 19.91 14.32
N SER A 185 14.87 20.28 14.15
CA SER A 185 13.83 20.01 15.14
C SER A 185 13.49 18.51 15.24
N LEU A 186 13.18 18.06 16.45
CA LEU A 186 12.70 16.71 16.75
C LEU A 186 11.18 16.62 16.60
N ALA A 187 10.62 15.43 16.85
CA ALA A 187 9.16 15.24 16.80
C ALA A 187 8.44 15.99 17.94
N ALA A 188 9.03 16.06 19.14
CA ALA A 188 8.47 16.78 20.27
C ALA A 188 8.34 18.28 19.97
N ASP A 189 9.40 18.88 19.42
CA ASP A 189 9.42 20.30 19.05
C ASP A 189 8.32 20.65 18.03
N LYS A 190 8.09 19.80 17.02
CA LYS A 190 7.02 19.99 16.03
C LYS A 190 5.63 19.93 16.67
N ASN A 191 5.41 18.99 17.59
CA ASN A 191 4.17 18.92 18.35
C ASN A 191 3.97 20.17 19.21
N GLU A 192 5.03 20.65 19.87
CA GLU A 192 4.98 21.87 20.67
C GLU A 192 4.71 23.11 19.83
N ILE A 193 5.32 23.24 18.63
CA ILE A 193 5.03 24.32 17.68
C ILE A 193 3.54 24.31 17.31
N LEU A 194 3.01 23.16 16.91
CA LEU A 194 1.60 23.01 16.54
C LEU A 194 0.66 23.38 17.69
N PHE A 195 0.95 22.89 18.90
CA PHE A 195 0.08 23.08 20.05
C PHE A 195 0.18 24.51 20.61
N SER A 196 1.38 24.96 20.97
CA SER A 196 1.59 26.22 21.68
C SER A 196 1.34 27.45 20.81
N ARG A 197 1.70 27.40 19.51
CA ARG A 197 1.55 28.56 18.61
C ARG A 197 0.21 28.59 17.88
N PHE A 198 -0.38 27.42 17.60
CA PHE A 198 -1.56 27.32 16.73
C PHE A 198 -2.75 26.61 17.38
N GLY A 199 -2.63 26.10 18.61
CA GLY A 199 -3.69 25.37 19.30
C GLY A 199 -4.03 24.03 18.64
N ILE A 200 -3.15 23.47 17.81
CA ILE A 200 -3.39 22.23 17.06
C ILE A 200 -2.79 21.07 17.85
N ASN A 201 -3.63 20.13 18.27
CA ASN A 201 -3.18 18.86 18.82
C ASN A 201 -3.06 17.83 17.70
N TYR A 202 -1.82 17.49 17.31
CA TYR A 202 -1.54 16.53 16.23
C TYR A 202 -2.19 15.15 16.47
N ASN A 203 -2.39 14.73 17.71
CA ASN A 203 -3.06 13.46 18.01
C ASN A 203 -4.54 13.45 17.60
N ASN A 204 -5.15 14.62 17.42
CA ASN A 204 -6.53 14.75 16.95
C ASN A 204 -6.62 14.80 15.41
N GLU A 205 -5.49 14.85 14.69
CA GLU A 205 -5.51 14.73 13.23
C GLU A 205 -6.12 13.38 12.79
N PRO A 206 -6.83 13.33 11.66
CA PRO A 206 -7.42 12.10 11.14
C PRO A 206 -6.41 10.95 11.02
N GLU A 207 -6.83 9.73 11.42
CA GLU A 207 -5.96 8.55 11.38
C GLU A 207 -5.42 8.25 9.99
N ILE A 208 -6.19 8.52 8.92
CA ILE A 208 -5.72 8.36 7.53
C ILE A 208 -4.44 9.17 7.25
N TYR A 209 -4.28 10.35 7.84
CA TYR A 209 -3.09 11.19 7.66
C TYR A 209 -1.92 10.71 8.53
N LYS A 210 -2.21 10.25 9.76
CA LYS A 210 -1.19 9.84 10.72
C LYS A 210 -0.67 8.41 10.51
N LYS A 211 -1.50 7.53 9.96
CA LYS A 211 -1.27 6.07 9.88
C LYS A 211 -1.32 5.53 8.46
N GLY A 212 -1.70 6.35 7.47
CA GLY A 212 -1.91 5.89 6.11
C GLY A 212 -3.14 4.99 5.98
N SER A 213 -3.17 4.20 4.91
CA SER A 213 -4.29 3.34 4.58
C SER A 213 -3.83 1.91 4.35
N VAL A 214 -4.43 0.97 5.07
CA VAL A 214 -4.18 -0.46 4.96
C VAL A 214 -5.38 -1.11 4.29
N VAL A 215 -5.16 -1.86 3.22
CA VAL A 215 -6.22 -2.50 2.43
C VAL A 215 -6.02 -4.01 2.47
N PHE A 216 -7.05 -4.72 2.90
CA PHE A 216 -7.00 -6.17 3.00
C PHE A 216 -8.38 -6.81 2.90
N ARG A 217 -8.38 -8.13 2.66
CA ARG A 217 -9.58 -8.96 2.70
C ARG A 217 -10.02 -9.19 4.14
N ASP A 218 -11.23 -8.76 4.43
CA ASP A 218 -11.81 -8.76 5.76
C ASP A 218 -12.37 -10.14 6.11
N TYR A 219 -11.92 -10.68 7.23
CA TYR A 219 -12.36 -11.93 7.84
C TYR A 219 -12.58 -11.70 9.34
N GLU A 220 -13.30 -12.58 10.01
CA GLU A 220 -13.49 -12.53 11.46
C GLU A 220 -12.13 -12.47 12.18
N LEU A 221 -11.92 -11.45 13.01
CA LEU A 221 -10.70 -11.32 13.82
C LEU A 221 -10.56 -12.52 14.76
N VAL A 222 -9.31 -12.96 14.94
CA VAL A 222 -8.98 -14.08 15.84
C VAL A 222 -8.46 -13.51 17.16
N GLU A 223 -8.81 -14.14 18.28
CA GLU A 223 -8.24 -13.79 19.59
C GLU A 223 -6.76 -14.17 19.66
N PRO A 224 -5.87 -13.27 20.16
CA PRO A 224 -4.45 -13.57 20.32
C PRO A 224 -4.25 -14.83 21.17
N GLY A 225 -3.49 -15.80 20.66
CA GLY A 225 -3.20 -17.07 21.35
C GLY A 225 -4.13 -18.24 21.02
N VAL A 226 -5.19 -18.05 20.23
CA VAL A 226 -6.07 -19.14 19.77
C VAL A 226 -5.63 -19.71 18.41
N SER A 227 -4.85 -18.97 17.63
CA SER A 227 -4.23 -19.50 16.42
C SER A 227 -3.05 -20.40 16.78
N GLU A 228 -2.99 -21.61 16.21
CA GLU A 228 -1.75 -22.38 16.14
C GLU A 228 -0.62 -21.43 15.74
N ALA A 229 0.42 -21.35 16.57
CA ALA A 229 1.58 -20.50 16.31
C ALA A 229 2.00 -20.70 14.86
N ILE A 230 2.02 -19.62 14.07
CA ILE A 230 2.67 -19.65 12.77
C ILE A 230 4.14 -19.82 13.12
N ASP A 231 4.58 -21.06 13.10
CA ASP A 231 5.91 -21.49 13.50
C ASP A 231 6.93 -20.67 12.68
N GLU A 232 7.60 -19.72 13.35
CA GLU A 232 8.47 -18.74 12.71
C GLU A 232 9.79 -19.34 12.22
N ASP A 233 10.06 -20.63 12.49
CA ASP A 233 11.36 -21.25 12.19
C ASP A 233 11.32 -22.75 11.81
N SER A 234 10.18 -23.32 11.40
CA SER A 234 10.16 -24.69 10.85
C SER A 234 10.55 -24.72 9.37
N ALA A 235 11.81 -24.37 9.10
CA ALA A 235 12.59 -24.90 7.97
C ALA A 235 12.86 -26.42 8.12
N LYS A 236 12.36 -27.07 9.17
CA LYS A 236 12.37 -28.52 9.35
C LYS A 236 11.02 -29.10 8.96
N THR A 237 10.97 -29.68 7.77
CA THR A 237 9.95 -30.63 7.31
C THR A 237 8.51 -30.08 7.34
N ILE A 238 8.25 -29.04 6.56
CA ILE A 238 6.94 -28.99 5.89
C ILE A 238 7.00 -30.10 4.85
N GLU A 239 6.58 -31.31 5.24
CA GLU A 239 5.82 -32.11 4.28
C GLU A 239 4.75 -31.15 3.75
N GLN A 240 4.98 -30.65 2.53
CA GLN A 240 3.94 -29.98 1.79
C GLN A 240 2.85 -31.04 1.66
N LYS A 241 1.89 -31.06 2.59
CA LYS A 241 0.55 -31.50 2.27
C LYS A 241 0.12 -30.55 1.19
N GLU A 242 0.45 -30.87 -0.06
CA GLU A 242 -0.09 -30.25 -1.24
C GLU A 242 -1.59 -30.19 -0.98
N LEU A 243 -2.09 -28.97 -0.78
CA LEU A 243 -3.51 -28.77 -0.69
C LEU A 243 -4.07 -29.37 -1.97
N SER A 244 -5.04 -30.28 -1.85
CA SER A 244 -5.71 -30.81 -3.02
C SER A 244 -6.10 -29.65 -3.94
N LYS A 245 -5.91 -29.77 -5.26
CA LYS A 245 -6.31 -28.74 -6.24
C LYS A 245 -7.72 -28.19 -5.98
N THR A 246 -8.61 -29.06 -5.47
CA THR A 246 -9.97 -28.73 -5.03
C THR A 246 -10.00 -27.72 -3.87
N GLN A 247 -9.14 -27.88 -2.87
CA GLN A 247 -9.04 -26.99 -1.72
C GLN A 247 -8.42 -25.63 -2.10
N GLU A 248 -7.39 -25.62 -2.94
CA GLU A 248 -6.80 -24.38 -3.46
C GLU A 248 -7.81 -23.56 -4.26
N GLU A 249 -8.62 -24.22 -5.10
CA GLU A 249 -9.68 -23.55 -5.85
C GLU A 249 -10.79 -23.00 -4.93
N LYS A 250 -11.17 -23.75 -3.88
CA LYS A 250 -12.11 -23.28 -2.86
C LYS A 250 -11.57 -22.05 -2.13
N ASP A 251 -10.31 -22.07 -1.73
CA ASP A 251 -9.68 -20.95 -1.04
C ASP A 251 -9.54 -19.73 -1.94
N ARG A 252 -9.21 -19.94 -3.23
CA ARG A 252 -9.22 -18.87 -4.24
C ARG A 252 -10.60 -18.24 -4.40
N LYS A 253 -11.66 -19.06 -4.50
CA LYS A 253 -13.05 -18.58 -4.57
C LYS A 253 -13.46 -17.83 -3.30
N ARG A 254 -13.03 -18.27 -2.12
CA ARG A 254 -13.28 -17.57 -0.85
C ARG A 254 -12.58 -16.21 -0.82
N ARG A 255 -11.31 -16.12 -1.21
CA ARG A 255 -10.57 -14.86 -1.33
C ARG A 255 -11.24 -13.90 -2.32
N ALA A 256 -11.72 -14.40 -3.45
CA ALA A 256 -12.40 -13.59 -4.45
C ALA A 256 -13.76 -13.03 -3.96
N LYS A 257 -14.43 -13.72 -3.03
CA LYS A 257 -15.71 -13.29 -2.45
C LYS A 257 -15.57 -12.43 -1.18
N ALA A 258 -14.40 -12.46 -0.54
CA ALA A 258 -14.18 -11.72 0.69
C ALA A 258 -14.26 -10.21 0.44
N ARG A 259 -14.94 -9.50 1.35
CA ARG A 259 -15.02 -8.03 1.32
C ARG A 259 -13.63 -7.44 1.47
N ILE A 260 -13.27 -6.49 0.62
CA ILE A 260 -12.03 -5.73 0.77
C ILE A 260 -12.34 -4.45 1.55
N THR A 261 -11.65 -4.26 2.67
CA THR A 261 -11.79 -3.09 3.54
C THR A 261 -10.55 -2.21 3.47
N VAL A 262 -10.76 -0.90 3.69
CA VAL A 262 -9.70 0.08 3.93
C VAL A 262 -9.75 0.42 5.42
N GLN A 263 -8.63 0.36 6.13
CA GLN A 263 -8.52 0.72 7.55
C GLN A 263 -7.32 1.65 7.78
N HIS A 264 -7.40 2.47 8.82
CA HIS A 264 -6.34 3.41 9.21
C HIS A 264 -5.86 3.03 10.61
N VAL A 265 -5.06 1.97 10.68
CA VAL A 265 -4.66 1.33 11.93
C VAL A 265 -3.15 1.15 12.00
N ASP A 266 -2.63 0.97 13.21
CA ASP A 266 -1.23 0.66 13.46
C ASP A 266 -0.90 -0.76 12.97
N VAL A 267 0.03 -0.88 12.02
CA VAL A 267 0.53 -2.16 11.49
C VAL A 267 1.90 -2.54 12.05
N ILE A 268 2.47 -1.70 12.92
CA ILE A 268 3.77 -1.95 13.55
C ILE A 268 3.61 -3.01 14.65
N LYS A 269 2.56 -2.86 15.47
CA LYS A 269 2.30 -3.74 16.62
C LYS A 269 1.90 -5.16 16.21
N ASP A 270 2.32 -6.13 17.03
CA ASP A 270 2.00 -7.56 16.85
C ASP A 270 0.50 -7.84 16.80
N GLU A 271 -0.29 -7.11 17.60
CA GLU A 271 -1.73 -7.29 17.69
C GLU A 271 -2.43 -7.23 16.31
N PHE A 272 -1.98 -6.34 15.42
CA PHE A 272 -2.55 -6.22 14.08
C PHE A 272 -2.43 -7.53 13.30
N TRP A 273 -1.26 -8.16 13.36
CA TRP A 273 -0.91 -9.38 12.63
C TRP A 273 -1.50 -10.62 13.29
N GLN A 274 -1.42 -10.73 14.61
CA GLN A 274 -1.93 -11.86 15.38
C GLN A 274 -3.44 -12.01 15.25
N ARG A 275 -4.19 -10.90 15.21
CA ARG A 275 -5.64 -10.92 15.01
C ARG A 275 -6.05 -11.20 13.56
N ARG A 276 -5.11 -11.16 12.61
CA ARG A 276 -5.32 -11.33 11.17
C ARG A 276 -4.37 -12.39 10.57
N PRO A 277 -4.37 -13.64 11.07
CA PRO A 277 -3.40 -14.67 10.68
C PRO A 277 -3.48 -15.07 9.20
N TRP A 278 -4.60 -14.78 8.51
CA TRP A 278 -4.76 -15.02 7.07
C TRP A 278 -3.80 -14.19 6.21
N LEU A 279 -3.34 -13.03 6.69
CA LEU A 279 -2.38 -12.18 5.98
C LEU A 279 -1.03 -12.87 5.80
N LEU A 280 -0.63 -13.67 6.79
CA LEU A 280 0.66 -14.36 6.82
C LEU A 280 0.58 -15.83 6.36
N SER A 281 -0.56 -16.48 6.59
CA SER A 281 -0.76 -17.90 6.23
C SER A 281 -1.30 -18.12 4.81
N ASN A 282 -1.84 -17.08 4.17
CA ASN A 282 -2.60 -17.16 2.91
C ASN A 282 -3.87 -18.03 2.95
N LYS A 283 -4.27 -18.49 4.14
CA LYS A 283 -5.49 -19.28 4.34
C LYS A 283 -6.65 -18.32 4.62
N PRO A 284 -7.73 -18.32 3.81
CA PRO A 284 -8.86 -17.43 4.05
C PRO A 284 -9.54 -17.75 5.38
N GLY A 285 -9.87 -16.72 6.15
CA GLY A 285 -10.59 -16.84 7.42
C GLY A 285 -12.10 -17.10 7.23
N LYS A 286 -12.85 -16.99 8.33
CA LYS A 286 -14.32 -16.98 8.28
C LYS A 286 -14.78 -15.61 7.78
N ILE A 287 -15.73 -15.61 6.84
CA ILE A 287 -16.34 -14.36 6.37
C ILE A 287 -17.19 -13.81 7.51
N PRO A 288 -17.07 -12.53 7.90
CA PRO A 288 -17.88 -11.95 8.95
C PRO A 288 -19.36 -12.08 8.59
N LYS A 289 -20.19 -12.50 9.55
CA LYS A 289 -21.64 -12.41 9.38
C LYS A 289 -21.99 -10.93 9.20
N GLU A 290 -22.74 -10.60 8.15
CA GLU A 290 -23.19 -9.23 7.89
C GLU A 290 -23.85 -8.64 9.15
N ILE A 291 -23.41 -7.46 9.57
CA ILE A 291 -24.09 -6.60 10.55
C ILE A 291 -24.92 -5.61 9.75
#